data_AF-A0AA38H648-F1
#
_entry.id   AF-A0AA38H648-F1
#
_cell.length_a   1.000
_cell.length_b   1.000
_cell.length_c   1.000
_cell.angle_alpha   90.00
_cell.angle_beta   90.00
_cell.angle_gamma   90.00
#
_symmetry.space_group_name_H-M   'P 1'
#
loop_
_entity.id
_entity.type
_entity.pdbx_description
1 polymer ?
#
loop_
_entity_poly.entity_id
_entity_poly.type
_entity_poly.pdbx_seq_one_letter_code
_entity_poly.pdbx_strand_id
1 'polypeptide(L)'
;MPEILPTRFLPYLPRTASTFSPLAPTELLSHISVLRQLYLPPIHGGLSVSDAFYDDGDSDDEGGAGPSRLTRRPKRAALEQGGAGVGGAGAQPGPIPGSLQLRGTTGIFEEQEEEGYTQSEEEKDEEDQEEDDSRAHLDPFERDWAQKWLEGVFRRAQTWVEENDPGYEEDGMREVEAVLKAATAALAMMAGTSAAGSLTRHLLFPVHTDLAAALRASRSQMTANPNLSPTTHTFLASLASPPTSPLQLRRLSLSSSPPVVTRRRASSNLSRSSGQAASSQRKRRPAIPVLLHDAPMGDHLSVGVQTWGSAILLGREMALRPQRFGLDVSAQPRRGGGGVRILELGAGTGLLSILCRKILDLQALTAAHGEPSTRQVSPGLVVATDFLPSVIDNLKICVDLNFPPSDTTSSTQSSYSGIHIAKLDWTTFPAHMAKRFSAGGTEKPARFMDEPFELVLASDCVYDPTHAEMLRHVAGWVLRLPIEDAEGDEGGTFHILSPLRPTFAPELESIDTHFPTLASYPPLSARVAAGGEGLGIARKLKLGVRGAGKVSVRGKKGEGRVDETLGYWWWEVGWG
;
A
#
# COMPACT_ATOMS: atom_id res chain seq x y z
N MET A 1 7.02 -11.17 -18.37
CA MET A 1 6.05 -10.68 -19.38
C MET A 1 6.86 -9.97 -20.45
N PRO A 2 6.58 -10.09 -21.76
CA PRO A 2 7.31 -9.30 -22.74
C PRO A 2 7.10 -7.80 -22.45
N GLU A 3 8.20 -7.07 -22.51
CA GLU A 3 8.32 -5.63 -22.30
C GLU A 3 7.39 -4.84 -23.25
N ILE A 4 6.48 -4.04 -22.69
CA ILE A 4 5.52 -3.24 -23.47
C ILE A 4 6.11 -1.83 -23.66
N LEU A 5 6.85 -1.64 -24.74
CA LEU A 5 7.39 -0.33 -25.12
C LEU A 5 6.38 0.44 -26.00
N PRO A 6 6.02 1.70 -25.66
CA PRO A 6 5.22 2.57 -26.52
C PRO A 6 5.61 2.53 -28.00
N THR A 7 6.90 2.57 -28.31
CA THR A 7 7.41 2.51 -29.69
C THR A 7 7.07 1.22 -30.43
N ARG A 8 6.88 0.10 -29.73
CA ARG A 8 6.61 -1.22 -30.33
C ARG A 8 5.13 -1.46 -30.63
N PHE A 9 4.21 -0.84 -29.90
CA PHE A 9 2.78 -1.12 -30.03
C PHE A 9 1.95 0.06 -30.55
N LEU A 10 2.43 1.31 -30.44
CA LEU A 10 1.68 2.46 -30.93
C LEU A 10 1.73 2.56 -32.46
N PRO A 11 0.57 2.68 -33.14
CA PRO A 11 0.53 2.80 -34.59
C PRO A 11 0.98 4.19 -35.02
N TYR A 12 1.55 4.29 -36.22
CA TYR A 12 1.80 5.59 -36.83
C TYR A 12 0.47 6.31 -37.13
N LEU A 13 0.38 7.56 -36.72
CA LEU A 13 -0.78 8.39 -37.01
C LEU A 13 -0.75 8.88 -38.47
N PRO A 14 -1.91 9.01 -39.14
CA PRO A 14 -1.99 9.56 -40.49
C PRO A 14 -1.36 10.96 -40.57
N ARG A 15 -0.75 11.32 -41.70
CA ARG A 15 -0.15 12.66 -41.88
C ARG A 15 -1.17 13.80 -41.85
N THR A 16 -2.40 13.50 -42.24
CA THR A 16 -3.54 14.42 -42.23
C THR A 16 -4.01 14.70 -40.79
N ALA A 17 -4.28 15.97 -40.50
CA ALA A 17 -4.66 16.43 -39.17
C ALA A 17 -6.17 16.28 -38.87
N SER A 18 -7.00 15.95 -39.87
CA SER A 18 -8.47 15.87 -39.72
C SER A 18 -9.05 14.46 -39.89
N THR A 19 -8.22 13.41 -39.86
CA THR A 19 -8.73 12.04 -39.97
C THR A 19 -7.86 11.02 -39.23
N PHE A 20 -8.53 9.98 -38.75
CA PHE A 20 -7.88 8.79 -38.19
C PHE A 20 -7.70 7.67 -39.19
N SER A 21 -8.37 7.71 -40.34
CA SER A 21 -8.31 6.63 -41.35
C SER A 21 -6.86 6.35 -41.78
N PRO A 22 -6.43 5.08 -41.80
CA PRO A 22 -7.25 3.86 -41.69
C PRO A 22 -7.53 3.35 -40.26
N LEU A 23 -7.07 4.03 -39.21
CA LEU A 23 -7.26 3.63 -37.82
C LEU A 23 -8.69 3.90 -37.35
N ALA A 24 -9.32 2.90 -36.74
CA ALA A 24 -10.65 3.06 -36.16
C ALA A 24 -10.57 3.74 -34.77
N PRO A 25 -11.59 4.52 -34.35
CA PRO A 25 -11.66 5.09 -33.01
C PRO A 25 -11.52 4.05 -31.89
N THR A 26 -12.13 2.87 -32.07
CA THR A 26 -12.04 1.74 -31.14
C THR A 26 -10.62 1.19 -30.99
N GLU A 27 -9.84 1.14 -32.08
CA GLU A 27 -8.43 0.77 -32.04
C GLU A 27 -7.64 1.82 -31.26
N LEU A 28 -7.84 3.11 -31.53
CA LEU A 28 -7.17 4.20 -30.80
C LEU A 28 -7.46 4.14 -29.29
N LEU A 29 -8.72 3.92 -28.91
CA LEU A 29 -9.12 3.76 -27.50
C LEU A 29 -8.39 2.58 -26.83
N SER A 30 -8.15 1.48 -27.55
CA SER A 30 -7.39 0.35 -27.01
C SER A 30 -5.92 0.71 -26.74
N HIS A 31 -5.26 1.43 -27.64
CA HIS A 31 -3.88 1.90 -27.45
C HIS A 31 -3.78 2.91 -26.32
N ILE A 32 -4.71 3.88 -26.25
CA ILE A 32 -4.80 4.84 -25.15
C ILE A 32 -5.02 4.12 -23.82
N SER A 33 -5.84 3.06 -23.79
CA SER A 33 -6.03 2.26 -22.57
C SER A 33 -4.74 1.58 -22.12
N VAL A 34 -3.89 1.11 -23.02
CA VAL A 34 -2.57 0.53 -22.67
C VAL A 34 -1.65 1.63 -22.12
N LEU A 35 -1.58 2.79 -22.77
CA LEU A 35 -0.80 3.93 -22.26
C LEU A 35 -1.31 4.39 -20.90
N ARG A 36 -2.62 4.41 -20.67
CA ARG A 36 -3.19 4.71 -19.35
C ARG A 36 -2.76 3.69 -18.30
N GLN A 37 -2.61 2.41 -18.65
CA GLN A 37 -2.09 1.40 -17.71
C GLN A 37 -0.60 1.60 -17.43
N LEU A 38 0.18 1.96 -18.45
CA LEU A 38 1.63 2.21 -18.32
C LEU A 38 1.94 3.50 -17.54
N TYR A 39 1.17 4.56 -17.78
CA TYR A 39 1.40 5.90 -17.23
C TYR A 39 0.37 6.34 -16.19
N LEU A 40 -0.50 5.42 -15.74
CA LEU A 40 -1.28 5.61 -14.52
C LEU A 40 -0.28 5.98 -13.44
N PRO A 41 -0.41 7.14 -12.78
CA PRO A 41 0.59 7.61 -11.83
C PRO A 41 0.92 6.47 -10.88
N PRO A 42 2.20 6.05 -10.87
CA PRO A 42 2.63 4.75 -10.40
C PRO A 42 2.56 4.72 -8.87
N ILE A 43 1.36 4.57 -8.35
CA ILE A 43 1.14 3.97 -7.05
C ILE A 43 0.93 2.49 -7.35
N HIS A 44 2.02 1.81 -7.61
CA HIS A 44 1.97 0.37 -7.72
C HIS A 44 1.67 -0.15 -6.31
N GLY A 45 0.88 -1.20 -6.14
CA GLY A 45 0.59 -1.75 -4.80
C GLY A 45 -0.84 -2.21 -4.59
N GLY A 46 -1.80 -1.71 -5.37
CA GLY A 46 -2.98 -2.52 -5.61
C GLY A 46 -2.53 -3.66 -6.49
N LEU A 47 -2.56 -4.90 -5.98
CA LEU A 47 -2.28 -6.06 -6.82
C LEU A 47 -3.13 -5.91 -8.09
N SER A 48 -2.47 -5.86 -9.25
CA SER A 48 -3.17 -6.00 -10.51
C SER A 48 -3.77 -7.41 -10.55
N VAL A 49 -4.73 -7.65 -11.43
CA VAL A 49 -5.29 -9.01 -11.62
C VAL A 49 -4.18 -10.06 -11.87
N SER A 50 -3.02 -9.64 -12.40
CA SER A 50 -1.80 -10.43 -12.59
C SER A 50 -1.03 -10.80 -11.30
N ASP A 51 -1.14 -10.01 -10.24
CA ASP A 51 -0.36 -10.22 -9.00
C ASP A 51 -1.10 -11.13 -8.01
N ALA A 52 -2.37 -11.47 -8.28
CA ALA A 52 -3.09 -12.52 -7.58
C ALA A 52 -2.52 -13.93 -7.84
N PHE A 53 -1.51 -14.08 -8.71
CA PHE A 53 -0.96 -15.34 -9.18
C PHE A 53 0.48 -15.56 -8.68
N TYR A 54 0.66 -16.31 -7.58
CA TYR A 54 1.98 -16.77 -7.11
C TYR A 54 2.20 -18.26 -7.41
N ASP A 55 3.46 -18.67 -7.53
CA ASP A 55 3.89 -20.07 -7.55
C ASP A 55 4.15 -20.55 -6.11
N ASP A 56 3.90 -21.81 -5.79
CA ASP A 56 3.86 -22.39 -4.42
C ASP A 56 5.26 -22.54 -3.76
N GLY A 57 6.29 -21.82 -4.23
CA GLY A 57 7.69 -22.03 -3.86
C GLY A 57 8.21 -21.21 -2.67
N ASP A 58 7.44 -20.25 -2.16
CA ASP A 58 7.88 -19.34 -1.09
C ASP A 58 7.24 -19.79 0.23
N SER A 59 7.84 -20.83 0.84
CA SER A 59 7.51 -21.26 2.19
C SER A 59 8.00 -20.22 3.20
N ASP A 60 7.10 -19.72 4.03
CA ASP A 60 7.39 -18.84 5.16
C ASP A 60 8.45 -19.48 6.09
N ASP A 61 9.71 -19.07 5.98
CA ASP A 61 10.73 -19.40 6.96
C ASP A 61 10.74 -18.29 8.03
N GLU A 62 10.27 -18.64 9.22
CA GLU A 62 10.20 -17.78 10.39
C GLU A 62 11.62 -17.36 10.84
N GLY A 63 11.97 -16.10 10.59
CA GLY A 63 13.18 -15.46 11.13
C GLY A 63 13.08 -15.15 12.63
N GLY A 64 13.09 -16.17 13.47
CA GLY A 64 13.31 -16.04 14.92
C GLY A 64 14.77 -15.75 15.23
N ALA A 65 15.10 -14.49 15.56
CA ALA A 65 16.45 -14.10 15.99
C ALA A 65 16.73 -14.57 17.44
N GLY A 66 17.41 -15.70 17.58
CA GLY A 66 18.08 -16.15 18.82
C GLY A 66 19.59 -16.37 18.57
N PRO A 67 20.48 -16.06 19.53
CA PRO A 67 21.90 -15.93 19.26
C PRO A 67 22.58 -17.30 19.17
N SER A 68 22.99 -17.72 17.97
CA SER A 68 23.76 -18.95 17.80
C SER A 68 25.25 -18.70 18.07
N ARG A 69 25.73 -19.30 19.17
CA ARG A 69 27.14 -19.41 19.52
C ARG A 69 27.89 -20.20 18.44
N LEU A 70 28.82 -19.53 17.76
CA LEU A 70 29.86 -20.15 16.95
C LEU A 70 30.70 -21.12 17.80
N THR A 71 30.41 -22.42 17.70
CA THR A 71 31.32 -23.49 18.14
C THR A 71 31.96 -24.11 16.92
N ARG A 72 33.10 -23.55 16.51
CA ARG A 72 33.99 -24.18 15.52
C ARG A 72 34.62 -25.43 16.13
N ARG A 73 34.30 -26.60 15.59
CA ARG A 73 35.08 -27.85 15.78
C ARG A 73 35.92 -28.12 14.51
N PRO A 74 37.25 -28.28 14.63
CA PRO A 74 38.13 -28.46 13.47
C PRO A 74 38.28 -29.93 13.08
N LYS A 75 38.49 -30.19 11.77
CA LYS A 75 39.01 -31.47 11.28
C LYS A 75 40.54 -31.40 11.16
N ARG A 76 41.18 -32.39 11.79
CA ARG A 76 42.57 -32.90 11.68
C ARG A 76 43.00 -33.12 10.21
N ALA A 77 44.27 -33.18 9.80
CA ALA A 77 45.60 -33.20 10.43
C ALA A 77 46.71 -33.04 9.35
N ALA A 78 47.90 -32.56 9.75
CA ALA A 78 49.26 -33.01 9.39
C ALA A 78 50.24 -31.90 9.83
N LEU A 79 50.95 -32.08 10.94
CA LEU A 79 52.37 -32.51 11.01
C LEU A 79 53.35 -31.46 10.48
N GLU A 80 53.97 -30.67 11.36
CA GLU A 80 55.43 -30.61 11.50
C GLU A 80 55.89 -29.81 12.73
N GLN A 81 57.15 -30.03 13.07
CA GLN A 81 57.80 -29.89 14.37
C GLN A 81 58.18 -28.45 14.77
N GLY A 82 58.31 -28.21 16.09
CA GLY A 82 59.43 -27.41 16.62
C GLY A 82 59.12 -26.21 17.52
N GLY A 83 59.53 -26.28 18.80
CA GLY A 83 60.18 -25.13 19.46
C GLY A 83 59.45 -24.30 20.53
N ALA A 84 59.55 -24.74 21.79
CA ALA A 84 59.75 -24.02 23.07
C ALA A 84 59.51 -22.49 23.28
N GLY A 85 58.98 -22.15 24.48
CA GLY A 85 59.28 -20.92 25.27
C GLY A 85 58.05 -20.11 25.74
N VAL A 86 57.51 -20.25 26.97
CA VAL A 86 57.72 -19.39 28.18
C VAL A 86 57.57 -17.87 27.91
N GLY A 87 56.79 -17.02 28.59
CA GLY A 87 55.93 -17.05 29.79
C GLY A 87 55.53 -15.59 30.20
N GLY A 88 54.57 -15.42 31.14
CA GLY A 88 54.26 -14.22 31.98
C GLY A 88 53.71 -12.95 31.28
N ALA A 89 52.49 -12.45 31.53
CA ALA A 89 51.93 -11.81 32.73
C ALA A 89 52.52 -10.42 33.07
N GLY A 90 51.68 -9.38 33.07
CA GLY A 90 51.81 -8.24 34.01
C GLY A 90 51.66 -6.81 33.46
N ALA A 91 50.54 -6.18 33.85
CA ALA A 91 50.46 -4.83 34.44
C ALA A 91 50.66 -3.54 33.61
N GLN A 92 49.56 -2.78 33.51
CA GLN A 92 49.43 -1.30 33.61
C GLN A 92 50.00 -0.78 34.96
N PRO A 93 50.29 0.54 35.22
CA PRO A 93 49.47 1.71 34.84
C PRO A 93 50.17 3.11 34.58
N GLY A 94 49.45 4.00 33.86
CA GLY A 94 49.42 5.51 33.74
C GLY A 94 50.61 6.45 34.10
N PRO A 95 50.49 7.81 34.05
CA PRO A 95 49.48 8.70 33.43
C PRO A 95 50.04 9.90 32.57
N ILE A 96 49.10 10.61 31.91
CA ILE A 96 49.02 11.95 31.21
C ILE A 96 50.00 13.06 31.71
N PRO A 97 50.33 14.22 31.02
CA PRO A 97 49.53 15.00 30.03
C PRO A 97 50.26 15.84 28.95
N GLY A 98 49.51 16.49 28.02
CA GLY A 98 50.00 17.71 27.34
C GLY A 98 49.51 18.00 25.91
N SER A 99 48.55 18.93 25.84
CA SER A 99 48.11 19.86 24.78
C SER A 99 48.87 20.07 23.44
N LEU A 100 48.05 20.53 22.47
CA LEU A 100 48.28 21.54 21.41
C LEU A 100 48.67 21.12 19.96
N GLN A 101 47.81 21.61 19.06
CA GLN A 101 48.05 22.25 17.75
C GLN A 101 47.81 21.49 16.44
N LEU A 102 46.82 22.03 15.70
CA LEU A 102 46.70 22.08 14.25
C LEU A 102 48.04 22.40 13.56
N ARG A 103 48.36 21.68 12.48
CA ARG A 103 48.65 22.27 11.14
C ARG A 103 48.72 21.17 10.09
N GLY A 104 48.01 21.36 8.97
CA GLY A 104 48.13 20.49 7.80
C GLY A 104 49.38 20.81 6.98
N THR A 105 49.81 19.85 6.16
CA THR A 105 50.44 20.06 4.85
C THR A 105 50.38 18.78 4.02
N THR A 106 50.20 19.00 2.74
CA THR A 106 50.14 18.12 1.56
C THR A 106 51.47 17.45 1.18
N GLY A 107 51.38 16.29 0.50
CA GLY A 107 52.44 15.63 -0.30
C GLY A 107 52.17 14.11 -0.33
N ILE A 108 51.50 13.53 -1.34
CA ILE A 108 51.91 13.21 -2.72
C ILE A 108 53.10 12.20 -2.79
N PHE A 109 52.70 10.95 -3.04
CA PHE A 109 53.32 9.82 -3.76
C PHE A 109 54.65 9.19 -3.30
N GLU A 110 54.60 7.90 -2.97
CA GLU A 110 55.39 6.88 -3.66
C GLU A 110 54.64 5.55 -3.71
N GLU A 111 54.59 5.01 -4.93
CA GLU A 111 53.89 3.81 -5.39
C GLU A 111 54.65 2.54 -4.98
N GLN A 112 53.90 1.50 -4.60
CA GLN A 112 54.30 0.12 -4.86
C GLN A 112 53.10 -0.62 -5.42
N GLU A 113 53.13 -0.79 -6.74
CA GLU A 113 52.33 -1.75 -7.49
C GLU A 113 52.77 -3.17 -7.13
N GLU A 114 51.81 -4.05 -6.83
CA GLU A 114 51.89 -5.44 -7.28
C GLU A 114 50.49 -5.93 -7.61
N GLU A 115 50.33 -6.27 -8.89
CA GLU A 115 49.10 -6.74 -9.53
C GLU A 115 48.71 -8.15 -9.07
N GLY A 116 47.42 -8.37 -8.85
CA GLY A 116 46.83 -9.67 -8.60
C GLY A 116 45.34 -9.68 -9.02
N TYR A 117 45.10 -10.25 -10.19
CA TYR A 117 43.85 -10.31 -10.96
C TYR A 117 42.61 -10.88 -10.20
N THR A 118 41.49 -10.17 -10.38
CA THR A 118 40.07 -10.59 -10.55
C THR A 118 39.51 -11.86 -9.89
N GLN A 119 38.49 -11.67 -9.03
CA GLN A 119 37.20 -12.39 -9.11
C GLN A 119 36.16 -11.76 -8.16
N SER A 120 35.13 -11.08 -8.68
CA SER A 120 33.75 -10.95 -8.13
C SER A 120 33.03 -9.64 -8.54
N GLU A 121 33.09 -9.25 -9.82
CA GLU A 121 32.20 -8.19 -10.36
C GLU A 121 31.01 -8.75 -11.16
N GLU A 122 30.94 -10.05 -11.42
CA GLU A 122 29.89 -10.63 -12.28
C GLU A 122 28.56 -10.95 -11.56
N GLU A 123 28.46 -10.83 -10.24
CA GLU A 123 27.20 -11.06 -9.49
C GLU A 123 26.43 -9.76 -9.13
N LYS A 124 26.98 -8.58 -9.43
CA LYS A 124 26.26 -7.29 -9.24
C LYS A 124 25.55 -6.81 -10.50
N ASP A 125 26.01 -7.22 -11.68
CA ASP A 125 25.48 -6.70 -12.94
C ASP A 125 24.19 -7.42 -13.41
N GLU A 126 23.91 -8.64 -12.94
CA GLU A 126 22.71 -9.38 -13.37
C GLU A 126 21.43 -8.94 -12.62
N GLU A 127 21.54 -8.55 -11.34
CA GLU A 127 20.41 -7.96 -10.60
C GLU A 127 20.15 -6.51 -11.06
N ASP A 128 21.20 -5.70 -11.29
CA ASP A 128 21.09 -4.31 -11.78
C ASP A 128 20.58 -4.23 -13.25
N GLN A 129 20.76 -5.28 -14.07
CA GLN A 129 20.20 -5.33 -15.44
C GLN A 129 18.71 -5.71 -15.47
N GLU A 130 18.23 -6.57 -14.58
CA GLU A 130 16.79 -6.85 -14.43
C GLU A 130 16.01 -5.69 -13.76
N GLU A 131 16.73 -4.75 -13.13
CA GLU A 131 16.21 -3.52 -12.52
C GLU A 131 15.78 -2.47 -13.56
N ASP A 132 16.49 -2.34 -14.69
CA ASP A 132 16.21 -1.38 -15.78
C ASP A 132 15.05 -1.85 -16.68
N ASP A 133 14.98 -3.14 -16.98
CA ASP A 133 14.03 -3.75 -17.93
C ASP A 133 12.54 -3.60 -17.55
N SER A 134 12.24 -3.36 -16.26
CA SER A 134 10.85 -3.19 -15.79
C SER A 134 10.33 -1.74 -15.84
N ARG A 135 11.20 -0.78 -16.19
CA ARG A 135 10.89 0.65 -16.31
C ARG A 135 11.18 1.21 -17.70
N ALA A 136 11.43 0.38 -18.71
CA ALA A 136 11.76 0.86 -20.05
C ALA A 136 10.71 1.80 -20.67
N HIS A 137 9.42 1.70 -20.30
CA HIS A 137 8.39 2.68 -20.72
C HIS A 137 8.51 4.06 -20.04
N LEU A 138 9.22 4.14 -18.90
CA LEU A 138 9.57 5.38 -18.20
C LEU A 138 10.87 6.00 -18.71
N ASP A 139 11.59 5.32 -19.61
CA ASP A 139 12.73 5.91 -20.32
C ASP A 139 12.29 7.24 -20.96
N PRO A 140 13.11 8.31 -20.87
CA PRO A 140 12.74 9.62 -21.40
C PRO A 140 12.30 9.60 -22.87
N PHE A 141 12.89 8.74 -23.70
CA PHE A 141 12.52 8.60 -25.10
C PHE A 141 11.16 7.92 -25.27
N GLU A 142 10.92 6.80 -24.59
CA GLU A 142 9.63 6.10 -24.66
C GLU A 142 8.48 6.95 -24.11
N ARG A 143 8.71 7.68 -23.02
CA ARG A 143 7.74 8.63 -22.44
C ARG A 143 7.46 9.79 -23.39
N ASP A 144 8.49 10.39 -23.98
CA ASP A 144 8.34 11.47 -24.97
C ASP A 144 7.61 10.99 -26.24
N TRP A 145 7.91 9.78 -26.70
CA TRP A 145 7.23 9.14 -27.83
C TRP A 145 5.74 8.95 -27.54
N ALA A 146 5.39 8.37 -26.40
CA ALA A 146 4.01 8.19 -25.96
C ALA A 146 3.27 9.53 -25.85
N GLN A 147 3.91 10.55 -25.29
CA GLN A 147 3.34 11.89 -25.15
C GLN A 147 3.07 12.52 -26.53
N LYS A 148 4.05 12.50 -27.44
CA LYS A 148 3.90 13.02 -28.80
C LYS A 148 2.81 12.30 -29.59
N TRP A 149 2.71 10.98 -29.41
CA TRP A 149 1.65 10.18 -30.02
C TRP A 149 0.27 10.62 -29.51
N LEU A 150 0.10 10.74 -28.19
CA LEU A 150 -1.17 11.20 -27.60
C LEU A 150 -1.53 12.63 -27.99
N GLU A 151 -0.57 13.56 -28.03
CA GLU A 151 -0.78 14.91 -28.56
C GLU A 151 -1.23 14.88 -30.02
N GLY A 152 -0.67 13.96 -30.81
CA GLY A 152 -1.06 13.72 -32.19
C GLY A 152 -2.51 13.23 -32.31
N VAL A 153 -2.93 12.30 -31.45
CA VAL A 153 -4.32 11.82 -31.39
C VAL A 153 -5.26 12.94 -30.96
N PHE A 154 -4.90 13.67 -29.89
CA PHE A 154 -5.66 14.80 -29.37
C PHE A 154 -5.94 15.86 -30.44
N ARG A 155 -4.89 16.34 -31.13
CA ARG A 155 -5.04 17.35 -32.19
C ARG A 155 -5.97 16.87 -33.30
N ARG A 156 -5.85 15.61 -33.72
CA ARG A 156 -6.72 15.04 -34.77
C ARG A 156 -8.17 14.91 -34.34
N ALA A 157 -8.41 14.47 -33.10
CA ALA A 157 -9.76 14.34 -32.58
C ALA A 157 -10.42 15.72 -32.45
N GLN A 158 -9.66 16.70 -31.94
CA GLN A 158 -10.13 18.07 -31.80
C GLN A 158 -10.47 18.69 -33.16
N THR A 159 -9.56 18.62 -34.14
CA THR A 159 -9.82 19.14 -35.49
C THR A 159 -11.01 18.44 -36.16
N TRP A 160 -11.13 17.12 -36.01
CA TRP A 160 -12.28 16.40 -36.56
C TRP A 160 -13.61 16.85 -35.92
N VAL A 161 -13.65 17.05 -34.59
CA VAL A 161 -14.85 17.53 -33.88
C VAL A 161 -15.19 18.97 -34.28
N GLU A 162 -14.19 19.84 -34.47
CA GLU A 162 -14.40 21.22 -34.92
C GLU A 162 -14.92 21.31 -36.37
N GLU A 163 -14.51 20.39 -37.24
CA GLU A 163 -14.91 20.35 -38.66
C GLU A 163 -16.28 19.67 -38.90
N ASN A 164 -16.78 18.87 -37.96
CA ASN A 164 -18.02 18.10 -38.09
C ASN A 164 -19.10 18.59 -37.09
N ASP A 165 -20.05 19.40 -37.56
CA ASP A 165 -21.21 19.94 -36.82
C ASP A 165 -22.27 18.83 -36.55
N PRO A 166 -23.08 18.87 -35.46
CA PRO A 166 -23.82 17.72 -34.91
C PRO A 166 -25.09 17.33 -35.70
N GLY A 167 -25.16 17.63 -36.99
CA GLY A 167 -26.39 17.54 -37.78
C GLY A 167 -26.76 16.14 -38.29
N TYR A 168 -25.81 15.22 -38.52
CA TYR A 168 -26.12 14.07 -39.39
C TYR A 168 -25.51 12.69 -39.04
N GLU A 169 -24.44 12.58 -38.22
CA GLU A 169 -23.91 11.26 -37.77
C GLU A 169 -23.52 11.27 -36.27
N GLU A 170 -24.51 11.12 -35.39
CA GLU A 170 -24.29 11.15 -33.93
C GLU A 170 -23.32 10.06 -33.42
N ASP A 171 -23.31 8.86 -34.01
CA ASP A 171 -22.49 7.75 -33.51
C ASP A 171 -21.00 7.93 -33.80
N GLY A 172 -20.63 8.38 -35.01
CA GLY A 172 -19.23 8.69 -35.35
C GLY A 172 -18.68 9.84 -34.51
N MET A 173 -19.51 10.85 -34.22
CA MET A 173 -19.14 11.97 -33.36
C MET A 173 -18.88 11.52 -31.92
N ARG A 174 -19.77 10.68 -31.35
CA ARG A 174 -19.58 10.13 -30.00
C ARG A 174 -18.30 9.30 -29.87
N GLU A 175 -17.96 8.52 -30.88
CA GLU A 175 -16.73 7.72 -30.88
C GLU A 175 -15.46 8.59 -30.90
N VAL A 176 -15.42 9.61 -31.75
CA VAL A 176 -14.28 10.53 -31.82
C VAL A 176 -14.18 11.41 -30.56
N GLU A 177 -15.31 11.86 -30.01
CA GLU A 177 -15.33 12.53 -28.71
C GLU A 177 -14.78 11.64 -27.59
N ALA A 178 -15.09 10.34 -27.61
CA ALA A 178 -14.53 9.39 -26.64
C ALA A 178 -13.01 9.28 -26.78
N VAL A 179 -12.49 9.25 -28.02
CA VAL A 179 -11.04 9.28 -28.29
C VAL A 179 -10.41 10.57 -27.75
N LEU A 180 -11.02 11.73 -28.00
CA LEU A 180 -10.56 13.02 -27.50
C LEU A 180 -10.49 13.04 -25.97
N LYS A 181 -11.58 12.65 -25.30
CA LYS A 181 -11.64 12.58 -23.83
C LYS A 181 -10.60 11.62 -23.27
N ALA A 182 -10.42 10.46 -23.90
CA ALA A 182 -9.45 9.45 -23.46
C ALA A 182 -7.99 9.92 -23.64
N ALA A 183 -7.66 10.55 -24.77
CA ALA A 183 -6.33 11.07 -25.05
C ALA A 183 -5.95 12.22 -24.10
N THR A 184 -6.88 13.15 -23.84
CA THR A 184 -6.71 14.23 -22.86
C THR A 184 -6.45 13.67 -21.46
N ALA A 185 -7.25 12.68 -21.03
CA ALA A 185 -7.04 12.04 -19.73
C ALA A 185 -5.67 11.37 -19.62
N ALA A 186 -5.21 10.69 -20.68
CA ALA A 186 -3.91 10.02 -20.71
C ALA A 186 -2.74 11.02 -20.67
N LEU A 187 -2.81 12.11 -21.45
CA LEU A 187 -1.83 13.21 -21.39
C LEU A 187 -1.76 13.83 -20.01
N ALA A 188 -2.92 14.05 -19.41
CA ALA A 188 -3.03 14.60 -18.07
C ALA A 188 -2.44 13.65 -17.01
N MET A 189 -2.63 12.33 -17.14
CA MET A 189 -1.95 11.33 -16.31
C MET A 189 -0.42 11.37 -16.46
N MET A 190 0.08 11.50 -17.68
CA MET A 190 1.53 11.62 -17.96
C MET A 190 2.14 12.92 -17.41
N ALA A 191 1.32 13.96 -17.23
CA ALA A 191 1.71 15.22 -16.59
C ALA A 191 1.66 15.16 -15.04
N GLY A 192 0.98 14.16 -14.45
CA GLY A 192 0.90 13.92 -13.01
C GLY A 192 -0.53 13.76 -12.49
N THR A 193 -0.70 13.17 -11.30
CA THR A 193 -2.02 12.94 -10.67
C THR A 193 -2.86 14.20 -10.53
N SER A 194 -2.23 15.34 -10.24
CA SER A 194 -2.92 16.62 -10.06
C SER A 194 -3.51 17.18 -11.35
N ALA A 195 -2.97 16.80 -12.52
CA ALA A 195 -3.47 17.23 -13.82
C ALA A 195 -4.52 16.26 -14.39
N ALA A 196 -4.43 14.97 -14.04
CA ALA A 196 -5.20 13.85 -14.59
C ALA A 196 -6.74 13.91 -14.42
N GLY A 197 -7.24 14.84 -13.62
CA GLY A 197 -8.62 14.82 -13.16
C GLY A 197 -8.89 13.65 -12.21
N SER A 198 -10.16 13.33 -12.00
CA SER A 198 -10.56 12.28 -11.06
C SER A 198 -10.36 10.88 -11.64
N LEU A 199 -9.86 9.96 -10.81
CA LEU A 199 -9.53 8.59 -11.19
C LEU A 199 -10.12 7.60 -10.18
N THR A 200 -10.84 6.58 -10.67
CA THR A 200 -11.21 5.43 -9.83
C THR A 200 -10.12 4.37 -9.88
N ARG A 201 -9.56 4.00 -8.72
CA ARG A 201 -8.60 2.91 -8.56
C ARG A 201 -9.29 1.61 -8.15
N HIS A 202 -8.81 0.51 -8.69
CA HIS A 202 -9.21 -0.85 -8.34
C HIS A 202 -8.03 -1.58 -7.69
N LEU A 203 -8.04 -1.67 -6.37
CA LEU A 203 -6.96 -2.30 -5.62
C LEU A 203 -7.39 -3.69 -5.15
N LEU A 204 -6.47 -4.64 -5.15
CA LEU A 204 -6.69 -5.98 -4.61
C LEU A 204 -5.72 -6.23 -3.45
N PHE A 205 -6.26 -6.62 -2.31
CA PHE A 205 -5.47 -6.98 -1.13
C PHE A 205 -5.53 -8.48 -0.90
N PRO A 206 -4.39 -9.19 -0.82
CA PRO A 206 -4.40 -10.61 -0.53
C PRO A 206 -4.96 -10.82 0.88
N VAL A 207 -5.78 -11.86 1.07
CA VAL A 207 -6.39 -12.12 2.38
C VAL A 207 -5.77 -13.33 3.05
N HIS A 208 -5.66 -13.28 4.37
CA HIS A 208 -5.33 -14.45 5.21
C HIS A 208 -6.23 -15.65 4.85
N THR A 209 -5.66 -16.85 4.85
CA THR A 209 -6.29 -18.09 4.37
C THR A 209 -7.62 -18.39 5.04
N ASP A 210 -7.73 -18.06 6.33
CA ASP A 210 -8.92 -18.35 7.15
C ASP A 210 -10.15 -17.57 6.69
N LEU A 211 -9.94 -16.38 6.11
CA LEU A 211 -11.01 -15.52 5.62
C LEU A 211 -11.43 -15.86 4.18
N ALA A 212 -10.73 -16.77 3.50
CA ALA A 212 -10.99 -17.10 2.11
C ALA A 212 -12.40 -17.69 1.89
N ALA A 213 -12.89 -18.50 2.83
CA ALA A 213 -14.23 -19.08 2.76
C ALA A 213 -15.31 -18.01 2.91
N ALA A 214 -15.20 -17.16 3.93
CA ALA A 214 -16.10 -16.02 4.13
C ALA A 214 -16.09 -15.05 2.94
N LEU A 215 -14.94 -14.81 2.33
CA LEU A 215 -14.82 -13.94 1.16
C LEU A 215 -15.59 -14.50 -0.04
N ARG A 216 -15.51 -15.82 -0.28
CA ARG A 216 -16.31 -16.47 -1.34
C ARG A 216 -17.80 -16.38 -1.06
N ALA A 217 -18.21 -16.60 0.18
CA ALA A 217 -19.61 -16.49 0.59
C ALA A 217 -20.15 -15.06 0.42
N SER A 218 -19.41 -14.05 0.89
CA SER A 218 -19.77 -12.63 0.77
C SER A 218 -19.95 -12.20 -0.69
N ARG A 219 -19.06 -12.64 -1.60
CA ARG A 219 -19.17 -12.32 -3.03
C ARG A 219 -20.45 -12.85 -3.68
N SER A 220 -20.95 -14.00 -3.24
CA SER A 220 -22.22 -14.56 -3.75
C SER A 220 -23.45 -13.74 -3.33
N GLN A 221 -23.31 -12.89 -2.31
CA GLN A 221 -24.36 -12.05 -1.76
C GLN A 221 -24.26 -10.58 -2.19
N MET A 222 -23.21 -10.19 -2.92
CA MET A 222 -23.07 -8.81 -3.43
C MET A 222 -24.17 -8.51 -4.46
N THR A 223 -25.01 -7.53 -4.13
CA THR A 223 -25.95 -6.94 -5.10
C THR A 223 -25.20 -6.05 -6.09
N ALA A 224 -25.70 -5.97 -7.33
CA ALA A 224 -25.14 -5.07 -8.31
C ALA A 224 -25.36 -3.62 -7.87
N ASN A 225 -24.29 -2.86 -7.68
CA ASN A 225 -24.37 -1.42 -7.41
C ASN A 225 -24.51 -0.69 -8.76
N PRO A 226 -25.69 -0.14 -9.10
CA PRO A 226 -25.94 0.48 -10.41
C PRO A 226 -25.12 1.76 -10.64
N ASN A 227 -24.53 2.33 -9.58
CA ASN A 227 -23.73 3.55 -9.65
C ASN A 227 -22.26 3.29 -10.01
N LEU A 228 -21.85 2.03 -10.19
CA LEU A 228 -20.48 1.71 -10.60
C LEU A 228 -20.31 1.87 -12.12
N SER A 229 -19.12 2.32 -12.54
CA SER A 229 -18.80 2.40 -13.96
C SER A 229 -18.79 1.01 -14.61
N PRO A 230 -19.08 0.88 -15.93
CA PRO A 230 -19.01 -0.40 -16.64
C PRO A 230 -17.66 -1.11 -16.48
N THR A 231 -16.57 -0.34 -16.44
CA THR A 231 -15.21 -0.85 -16.18
C THR A 231 -15.10 -1.47 -14.78
N THR A 232 -15.67 -0.82 -13.77
CA THR A 232 -15.67 -1.33 -12.38
C THR A 232 -16.54 -2.58 -12.26
N HIS A 233 -17.69 -2.62 -12.91
CA HIS A 233 -18.52 -3.82 -12.98
C HIS A 233 -17.78 -5.00 -13.61
N THR A 234 -17.11 -4.77 -14.75
CA THR A 234 -16.33 -5.79 -15.45
C THR A 234 -15.19 -6.31 -14.57
N PHE A 235 -14.50 -5.40 -13.87
CA PHE A 235 -13.45 -5.76 -12.91
C PHE A 235 -13.99 -6.66 -11.80
N LEU A 236 -15.06 -6.26 -11.11
CA LEU A 236 -15.64 -7.05 -10.01
C LEU A 236 -16.18 -8.40 -10.49
N ALA A 237 -16.83 -8.45 -11.65
CA ALA A 237 -17.32 -9.70 -12.25
C ALA A 237 -16.17 -10.67 -12.57
N SER A 238 -15.01 -10.16 -13.00
CA SER A 238 -13.82 -10.97 -13.26
C SER A 238 -13.26 -11.66 -12.00
N LEU A 239 -13.57 -11.14 -10.81
CA LEU A 239 -13.17 -11.73 -9.53
C LEU A 239 -14.14 -12.83 -9.07
N ALA A 240 -15.39 -12.81 -9.52
CA ALA A 240 -16.43 -13.77 -9.15
C ALA A 240 -16.39 -15.07 -9.97
N SER A 241 -15.75 -15.06 -11.14
CA SER A 241 -15.70 -16.21 -12.04
C SER A 241 -14.66 -17.26 -11.58
N PRO A 242 -15.02 -18.56 -11.45
CA PRO A 242 -14.06 -19.61 -11.13
C PRO A 242 -13.06 -19.82 -12.28
N PRO A 243 -11.84 -20.33 -12.00
CA PRO A 243 -10.78 -20.51 -13.00
C PRO A 243 -11.04 -21.64 -14.03
N THR A 244 -12.23 -22.23 -14.08
CA THR A 244 -12.50 -23.45 -14.88
C THR A 244 -13.12 -23.21 -16.26
N SER A 245 -13.24 -21.96 -16.72
CA SER A 245 -13.72 -21.69 -18.08
C SER A 245 -12.63 -20.98 -18.88
N PRO A 246 -12.20 -21.53 -20.04
CA PRO A 246 -11.37 -20.77 -20.97
C PRO A 246 -12.28 -19.75 -21.63
N LEU A 247 -12.55 -18.64 -20.93
CA LEU A 247 -12.94 -17.42 -21.62
C LEU A 247 -11.75 -17.08 -22.49
N GLN A 248 -11.87 -17.39 -23.77
CA GLN A 248 -11.06 -16.84 -24.83
C GLN A 248 -11.15 -15.32 -24.70
N LEU A 249 -10.24 -14.73 -23.92
CA LEU A 249 -9.63 -13.48 -24.30
C LEU A 249 -9.05 -13.76 -25.70
N ARG A 250 -9.85 -13.46 -26.72
CA ARG A 250 -9.37 -13.29 -28.09
C ARG A 250 -8.30 -12.22 -28.00
N ARG A 251 -7.06 -12.64 -27.76
CA ARG A 251 -5.89 -11.94 -28.25
C ARG A 251 -6.12 -11.87 -29.76
N LEU A 252 -6.41 -10.67 -30.27
CA LEU A 252 -6.33 -10.40 -31.70
C LEU A 252 -4.86 -10.55 -32.08
N SER A 253 -4.45 -11.77 -32.39
CA SER A 253 -3.21 -12.02 -33.12
C SER A 253 -3.45 -11.56 -34.55
N LEU A 254 -2.99 -10.37 -34.87
CA LEU A 254 -2.81 -9.89 -36.23
C LEU A 254 -1.79 -10.82 -36.93
N SER A 255 -2.29 -11.72 -37.77
CA SER A 255 -1.48 -12.33 -38.83
C SER A 255 -2.21 -12.07 -40.14
N SER A 256 -1.77 -11.03 -40.84
CA SER A 256 -2.13 -10.78 -42.23
C SER A 256 -0.91 -11.11 -43.10
N SER A 257 -1.01 -12.22 -43.82
CA SER A 257 -0.20 -12.46 -45.02
C SER A 257 -1.06 -13.24 -46.04
N PRO A 258 -1.00 -12.87 -47.33
CA PRO A 258 -1.94 -13.34 -48.35
C PRO A 258 -1.63 -14.78 -48.85
N PRO A 259 -2.59 -15.46 -49.50
CA PRO A 259 -2.45 -16.86 -49.84
C PRO A 259 -1.65 -17.03 -51.14
N VAL A 260 -0.59 -17.86 -51.10
CA VAL A 260 0.03 -18.41 -52.31
C VAL A 260 -0.36 -19.88 -52.42
N VAL A 261 -1.08 -20.19 -53.48
CA VAL A 261 -1.44 -21.53 -53.93
C VAL A 261 -0.18 -22.27 -54.35
N THR A 262 0.20 -23.33 -53.65
CA THR A 262 0.88 -24.47 -54.29
C THR A 262 0.44 -25.81 -53.70
N ARG A 263 -0.03 -26.67 -54.60
CA ARG A 263 -0.38 -28.08 -54.41
C ARG A 263 0.91 -28.89 -54.33
N ARG A 264 1.12 -29.73 -53.30
CA ARG A 264 1.67 -31.11 -53.46
C ARG A 264 1.66 -31.96 -52.17
N ARG A 265 0.93 -33.07 -52.29
CA ARG A 265 1.08 -34.44 -51.74
C ARG A 265 1.82 -34.72 -50.42
N ALA A 266 1.01 -35.29 -49.51
CA ALA A 266 1.25 -36.31 -48.49
C ALA A 266 2.60 -37.06 -48.46
N SER A 267 3.14 -37.16 -47.24
CA SER A 267 3.55 -38.43 -46.62
C SER A 267 3.62 -38.30 -45.10
N SER A 268 3.06 -39.29 -44.43
CA SER A 268 3.08 -39.58 -42.99
C SER A 268 4.49 -39.67 -42.41
N ASN A 269 4.67 -39.24 -41.15
CA ASN A 269 5.05 -40.16 -40.07
C ASN A 269 5.01 -39.50 -38.68
N LEU A 270 4.53 -40.31 -37.75
CA LEU A 270 4.42 -40.03 -36.32
C LEU A 270 5.80 -40.01 -35.65
N SER A 271 5.98 -39.08 -34.72
CA SER A 271 6.69 -39.36 -33.47
C SER A 271 6.11 -38.48 -32.36
N ARG A 272 5.25 -39.10 -31.54
CA ARG A 272 4.74 -38.57 -30.27
C ARG A 272 5.93 -38.47 -29.31
N SER A 273 6.41 -37.26 -29.03
CA SER A 273 7.13 -36.98 -27.79
C SER A 273 6.13 -36.44 -26.78
N SER A 274 5.67 -37.31 -25.87
CA SER A 274 4.95 -36.93 -24.67
C SER A 274 5.88 -36.17 -23.71
N GLY A 275 6.15 -34.91 -24.03
CA GLY A 275 6.65 -33.95 -23.06
C GLY A 275 5.46 -33.46 -22.25
N GLN A 276 5.21 -34.10 -21.10
CA GLN A 276 4.39 -33.48 -20.06
C GLN A 276 5.14 -32.25 -19.55
N ALA A 277 4.96 -31.12 -20.23
CA ALA A 277 5.18 -29.83 -19.61
C ALA A 277 4.13 -29.70 -18.51
N ALA A 278 4.54 -29.88 -17.25
CA ALA A 278 3.73 -29.54 -16.10
C ALA A 278 3.47 -28.03 -16.17
N SER A 279 2.34 -27.66 -16.79
CA SER A 279 1.77 -26.32 -16.70
C SER A 279 1.47 -26.08 -15.22
N SER A 280 2.34 -25.37 -14.49
CA SER A 280 2.03 -24.88 -13.15
C SER A 280 0.79 -23.99 -13.28
N GLN A 281 -0.38 -24.53 -12.92
CA GLN A 281 -1.60 -23.74 -12.88
C GLN A 281 -1.45 -22.76 -11.72
N ARG A 282 -1.02 -21.53 -12.02
CA ARG A 282 -0.93 -20.44 -11.03
C ARG A 282 -2.31 -20.27 -10.38
N LYS A 283 -2.44 -20.69 -9.11
CA LYS A 283 -3.68 -20.55 -8.35
C LYS A 283 -3.83 -19.09 -7.95
N ARG A 284 -5.02 -18.52 -8.17
CA ARG A 284 -5.33 -17.18 -7.68
C ARG A 284 -5.45 -17.19 -6.15
N ARG A 285 -4.63 -16.39 -5.46
CA ARG A 285 -4.84 -16.12 -4.03
C ARG A 285 -6.15 -15.35 -3.84
N PRO A 286 -6.95 -15.66 -2.81
CA PRO A 286 -8.14 -14.89 -2.49
C PRO A 286 -7.73 -13.45 -2.14
N ALA A 287 -8.47 -12.47 -2.66
CA ALA A 287 -8.15 -11.06 -2.49
C ALA A 287 -9.39 -10.18 -2.29
N ILE A 288 -9.30 -9.22 -1.39
CA ILE A 288 -10.34 -8.23 -1.10
C ILE A 288 -10.21 -7.08 -2.12
N PRO A 289 -11.23 -6.82 -2.96
CA PRO A 289 -11.24 -5.64 -3.80
C PRO A 289 -11.51 -4.39 -2.97
N VAL A 290 -10.79 -3.31 -3.21
CA VAL A 290 -11.04 -1.98 -2.66
C VAL A 290 -11.10 -0.98 -3.81
N LEU A 291 -12.18 -0.21 -3.85
CA LEU A 291 -12.42 0.81 -4.87
C LEU A 291 -12.13 2.18 -4.28
N LEU A 292 -11.26 2.98 -4.89
CA LEU A 292 -10.96 4.32 -4.39
C LEU A 292 -11.21 5.34 -5.48
N HIS A 293 -11.53 6.56 -5.09
CA HIS A 293 -11.60 7.72 -5.96
C HIS A 293 -10.47 8.68 -5.57
N ASP A 294 -9.48 8.81 -6.44
CA ASP A 294 -8.47 9.85 -6.35
C ASP A 294 -9.04 11.09 -7.07
N ALA A 295 -9.18 12.20 -6.34
CA ALA A 295 -9.58 13.46 -6.95
C ALA A 295 -8.34 14.30 -7.37
N PRO A 296 -8.50 15.28 -8.28
CA PRO A 296 -7.46 16.27 -8.50
C PRO A 296 -7.23 17.09 -7.22
N MET A 297 -5.97 17.37 -6.90
CA MET A 297 -5.63 18.23 -5.78
C MET A 297 -5.96 19.69 -6.12
N GLY A 298 -6.76 20.35 -5.28
CA GLY A 298 -7.09 21.76 -5.44
C GLY A 298 -5.96 22.69 -4.96
N ASP A 299 -5.23 22.27 -3.93
CA ASP A 299 -4.08 22.97 -3.35
C ASP A 299 -3.10 21.99 -2.68
N HIS A 300 -2.00 22.52 -2.14
CA HIS A 300 -0.96 21.73 -1.45
C HIS A 300 -1.43 21.11 -0.11
N LEU A 301 -2.58 21.54 0.42
CA LEU A 301 -3.14 21.01 1.66
C LEU A 301 -4.04 19.80 1.38
N SER A 302 -4.70 19.77 0.22
CA SER A 302 -5.63 18.72 -0.21
C SER A 302 -4.97 17.40 -0.64
N VAL A 303 -3.73 17.11 -0.24
CA VAL A 303 -2.99 15.87 -0.59
C VAL A 303 -3.75 14.59 -0.22
N GLY A 304 -4.63 14.63 0.77
CA GLY A 304 -5.46 13.50 1.21
C GLY A 304 -6.52 13.06 0.20
N VAL A 305 -6.78 13.82 -0.87
CA VAL A 305 -7.70 13.36 -1.95
C VAL A 305 -7.07 12.29 -2.85
N GLN A 306 -5.77 12.02 -2.69
CA GLN A 306 -5.04 10.98 -3.39
C GLN A 306 -4.64 9.87 -2.41
N THR A 307 -4.56 8.65 -2.93
CA THR A 307 -4.03 7.51 -2.18
C THR A 307 -2.50 7.60 -2.09
N TRP A 308 -1.89 7.14 -1.00
CA TRP A 308 -0.43 7.16 -0.80
C TRP A 308 0.12 5.74 -0.59
N GLY A 309 1.38 5.52 -0.94
CA GLY A 309 2.01 4.18 -0.96
C GLY A 309 2.03 3.51 0.42
N SER A 310 2.28 4.28 1.49
CA SER A 310 2.23 3.82 2.87
C SER A 310 0.89 3.14 3.20
N ALA A 311 -0.24 3.70 2.75
CA ALA A 311 -1.55 3.15 3.07
C ALA A 311 -1.74 1.77 2.42
N ILE A 312 -1.17 1.59 1.23
CA ILE A 312 -1.23 0.31 0.52
C ILE A 312 -0.39 -0.75 1.21
N LEU A 313 0.83 -0.40 1.62
CA LEU A 313 1.70 -1.35 2.33
C LEU A 313 1.13 -1.75 3.69
N LEU A 314 0.66 -0.77 4.47
CA LEU A 314 0.03 -1.05 5.74
C LEU A 314 -1.25 -1.87 5.55
N GLY A 315 -2.07 -1.54 4.54
CA GLY A 315 -3.27 -2.30 4.22
C GLY A 315 -2.97 -3.76 3.84
N ARG A 316 -1.91 -3.99 3.04
CA ARG A 316 -1.45 -5.34 2.70
C ARG A 316 -1.07 -6.13 3.95
N GLU A 317 -0.30 -5.54 4.85
CA GLU A 317 0.09 -6.16 6.12
C GLU A 317 -1.14 -6.52 6.97
N MET A 318 -2.13 -5.64 7.04
CA MET A 318 -3.37 -5.88 7.78
C MET A 318 -4.22 -7.00 7.17
N ALA A 319 -4.30 -7.08 5.84
CA ALA A 319 -5.06 -8.12 5.16
C ALA A 319 -4.41 -9.51 5.26
N LEU A 320 -3.06 -9.55 5.29
CA LEU A 320 -2.29 -10.78 5.46
C LEU A 320 -2.21 -11.24 6.92
N ARG A 321 -2.14 -10.31 7.88
CA ARG A 321 -1.93 -10.62 9.31
C ARG A 321 -2.95 -9.89 10.21
N PRO A 322 -4.26 -10.12 10.04
CA PRO A 322 -5.30 -9.37 10.75
C PRO A 322 -5.19 -9.45 12.28
N GLN A 323 -4.72 -10.57 12.83
CA GLN A 323 -4.55 -10.78 14.26
C GLN A 323 -3.52 -9.82 14.88
N ARG A 324 -2.47 -9.45 14.14
CA ARG A 324 -1.44 -8.49 14.61
C ARG A 324 -2.04 -7.13 14.94
N PHE A 325 -3.14 -6.78 14.27
CA PHE A 325 -3.84 -5.51 14.42
C PHE A 325 -5.11 -5.63 15.28
N GLY A 326 -5.31 -6.77 15.96
CA GLY A 326 -6.53 -7.01 16.74
C GLY A 326 -7.81 -7.04 15.90
N LEU A 327 -7.71 -7.35 14.59
CA LEU A 327 -8.85 -7.48 13.68
C LEU A 327 -9.49 -8.88 13.79
N ASP A 328 -9.80 -9.29 15.02
CA ASP A 328 -10.46 -10.53 15.35
C ASP A 328 -11.71 -10.23 16.21
N VAL A 329 -12.89 -10.53 15.66
CA VAL A 329 -14.18 -10.32 16.33
C VAL A 329 -14.53 -11.43 17.31
N SER A 330 -13.80 -12.55 17.27
CA SER A 330 -14.02 -13.74 18.12
C SER A 330 -13.17 -13.71 19.41
N ALA A 331 -12.13 -12.88 19.45
CA ALA A 331 -11.26 -12.71 20.62
C ALA A 331 -12.00 -12.02 21.79
N GLN A 332 -12.52 -12.85 22.69
CA GLN A 332 -13.15 -12.60 24.00
C GLN A 332 -14.26 -11.52 24.08
N PRO A 333 -15.40 -11.84 24.73
CA PRO A 333 -16.44 -10.85 25.01
C PRO A 333 -15.91 -9.75 25.92
N ARG A 334 -15.88 -8.53 25.40
CA ARG A 334 -15.40 -7.35 26.13
C ARG A 334 -16.28 -7.03 27.33
N ARG A 335 -15.68 -6.52 28.42
CA ARG A 335 -16.41 -5.85 29.50
C ARG A 335 -17.16 -4.64 28.91
N GLY A 336 -18.44 -4.82 28.57
CA GLY A 336 -19.27 -3.79 27.92
C GLY A 336 -20.02 -4.26 26.67
N GLY A 337 -19.74 -5.45 26.13
CA GLY A 337 -20.50 -6.05 25.02
C GLY A 337 -20.30 -5.41 23.63
N GLY A 338 -19.36 -4.47 23.47
CA GLY A 338 -19.02 -3.84 22.19
C GLY A 338 -18.05 -4.67 21.32
N GLY A 339 -18.10 -4.47 20.00
CA GLY A 339 -17.13 -5.04 19.04
C GLY A 339 -15.87 -4.18 18.87
N VAL A 340 -14.92 -4.61 18.03
CA VAL A 340 -13.65 -3.92 17.74
C VAL A 340 -13.86 -2.48 17.24
N ARG A 341 -13.15 -1.50 17.81
CA ARG A 341 -13.21 -0.07 17.51
C ARG A 341 -11.87 0.38 16.92
N ILE A 342 -11.93 0.89 15.70
CA ILE A 342 -10.77 1.30 14.89
C ILE A 342 -10.91 2.77 14.52
N LEU A 343 -9.83 3.53 14.65
CA LEU A 343 -9.74 4.93 14.25
C LEU A 343 -8.60 5.10 13.24
N GLU A 344 -8.88 5.75 12.11
CA GLU A 344 -7.84 6.20 11.18
C GLU A 344 -7.73 7.73 11.27
N LEU A 345 -6.53 8.21 11.62
CA LEU A 345 -6.18 9.63 11.66
C LEU A 345 -5.57 10.02 10.32
N GLY A 346 -6.08 11.10 9.71
CA GLY A 346 -5.60 11.55 8.40
C GLY A 346 -5.89 10.51 7.32
N ALA A 347 -7.13 10.03 7.28
CA ALA A 347 -7.52 8.89 6.48
C ALA A 347 -7.37 9.11 4.96
N GLY A 348 -7.37 10.37 4.50
CA GLY A 348 -7.29 10.67 3.07
C GLY A 348 -8.43 9.99 2.28
N THR A 349 -8.08 9.05 1.40
CA THR A 349 -9.07 8.25 0.64
C THR A 349 -9.76 7.14 1.47
N GLY A 350 -9.30 6.90 2.70
CA GLY A 350 -9.88 5.94 3.64
C GLY A 350 -9.58 4.48 3.34
N LEU A 351 -8.51 4.22 2.58
CA LEU A 351 -8.11 2.87 2.18
C LEU A 351 -8.07 1.90 3.37
N LEU A 352 -7.38 2.28 4.46
CA LEU A 352 -7.21 1.39 5.62
C LEU A 352 -8.53 1.17 6.34
N SER A 353 -9.33 2.22 6.54
CA SER A 353 -10.66 2.11 7.13
C SER A 353 -11.59 1.20 6.33
N ILE A 354 -11.62 1.35 5.01
CA ILE A 354 -12.42 0.51 4.12
C ILE A 354 -11.96 -0.95 4.22
N LEU A 355 -10.64 -1.19 4.20
CA LEU A 355 -10.10 -2.53 4.28
C LEU A 355 -10.37 -3.18 5.64
N CYS A 356 -10.19 -2.45 6.75
CA CYS A 356 -10.56 -2.86 8.11
C CYS A 356 -12.02 -3.31 8.18
N ARG A 357 -12.95 -2.49 7.68
CA ARG A 357 -14.39 -2.81 7.68
C ARG A 357 -14.64 -4.12 6.94
N LYS A 358 -14.05 -4.31 5.75
CA LYS A 358 -14.18 -5.56 4.99
C LYS A 358 -13.60 -6.75 5.74
N ILE A 359 -12.43 -6.62 6.37
CA ILE A 359 -11.84 -7.69 7.19
C ILE A 359 -12.76 -8.05 8.36
N LEU A 360 -13.28 -7.07 9.08
CA LEU A 360 -14.21 -7.30 10.20
C LEU A 360 -15.52 -7.96 9.76
N ASP A 361 -16.06 -7.61 8.59
CA ASP A 361 -17.23 -8.28 8.01
C ASP A 361 -16.93 -9.76 7.71
N LEU A 362 -15.76 -10.05 7.12
CA LEU A 362 -15.33 -11.43 6.86
C LEU A 362 -15.11 -12.23 8.14
N GLN A 363 -14.55 -11.61 9.17
CA GLN A 363 -14.37 -12.21 10.49
C GLN A 363 -15.72 -12.54 11.14
N ALA A 364 -16.68 -11.62 11.08
CA ALA A 364 -18.03 -11.85 11.61
C ALA A 364 -18.75 -12.99 10.88
N LEU A 365 -18.61 -13.07 9.54
CA LEU A 365 -19.13 -14.20 8.75
C LEU A 365 -18.46 -15.52 9.13
N THR A 366 -17.14 -15.53 9.32
CA THR A 366 -16.40 -16.73 9.73
C THR A 366 -16.87 -17.23 11.10
N ALA A 367 -17.03 -16.32 12.07
CA ALA A 367 -17.53 -16.65 13.40
C ALA A 367 -18.96 -17.21 13.38
N ALA A 368 -19.84 -16.68 12.52
CA ALA A 368 -21.22 -17.16 12.38
C ALA A 368 -21.31 -18.58 11.79
N HIS A 369 -20.30 -19.05 11.05
CA HIS A 369 -20.26 -20.41 10.49
C HIS A 369 -19.64 -21.45 11.45
N GLY A 370 -18.89 -21.03 12.46
CA GLY A 370 -18.08 -21.90 13.32
C GLY A 370 -18.83 -22.58 14.48
N GLU A 371 -19.93 -22.02 14.97
CA GLU A 371 -20.79 -22.63 16.00
C GLU A 371 -22.22 -22.09 15.94
N PRO A 372 -23.25 -22.91 16.29
CA PRO A 372 -24.60 -22.43 16.59
C PRO A 372 -24.62 -21.73 17.96
N SER A 373 -23.79 -20.72 18.13
CA SER A 373 -23.80 -19.88 19.33
C SER A 373 -24.90 -18.83 19.18
N THR A 374 -25.77 -18.73 20.19
CA THR A 374 -26.88 -17.77 20.29
C THR A 374 -26.43 -16.31 20.44
N ARG A 375 -25.18 -15.98 20.11
CA ARG A 375 -24.55 -14.68 20.38
C ARG A 375 -24.28 -13.95 19.07
N GLN A 376 -25.01 -12.87 18.83
CA GLN A 376 -24.78 -11.98 17.71
C GLN A 376 -23.41 -11.32 17.87
N VAL A 377 -22.46 -11.69 17.02
CA VAL A 377 -21.12 -11.09 16.99
C VAL A 377 -21.23 -9.70 16.39
N SER A 378 -20.86 -8.67 17.16
CA SER A 378 -20.85 -7.29 16.66
C SER A 378 -19.72 -7.13 15.63
N PRO A 379 -20.00 -6.60 14.42
CA PRO A 379 -18.98 -6.45 13.38
C PRO A 379 -17.94 -5.34 13.69
N GLY A 380 -18.01 -4.71 14.86
CA GLY A 380 -17.14 -3.59 15.24
C GLY A 380 -17.47 -2.27 14.54
N LEU A 381 -16.73 -1.23 14.93
CA LEU A 381 -16.82 0.16 14.51
C LEU A 381 -15.49 0.58 13.87
N VAL A 382 -15.57 1.18 12.69
CA VAL A 382 -14.43 1.85 12.03
C VAL A 382 -14.77 3.31 11.84
N VAL A 383 -13.87 4.21 12.24
CA VAL A 383 -14.03 5.65 12.08
C VAL A 383 -12.86 6.18 11.27
N ALA A 384 -13.14 6.63 10.04
CA ALA A 384 -12.19 7.32 9.19
C ALA A 384 -12.25 8.82 9.47
N THR A 385 -11.12 9.44 9.81
CA THR A 385 -11.09 10.87 10.14
C THR A 385 -10.10 11.68 9.33
N ASP A 386 -10.53 12.89 8.99
CA ASP A 386 -9.71 13.92 8.37
C ASP A 386 -10.22 15.31 8.83
N PHE A 387 -9.54 16.39 8.50
CA PHE A 387 -9.96 17.74 8.88
C PHE A 387 -10.41 18.60 7.69
N LEU A 388 -9.87 18.33 6.50
CA LEU A 388 -10.14 19.14 5.30
C LEU A 388 -11.48 18.75 4.67
N PRO A 389 -12.41 19.70 4.46
CA PRO A 389 -13.72 19.40 3.87
C PRO A 389 -13.63 18.68 2.51
N SER A 390 -12.73 19.11 1.62
CA SER A 390 -12.54 18.48 0.31
C SER A 390 -12.06 17.03 0.39
N VAL A 391 -11.22 16.71 1.38
CA VAL A 391 -10.75 15.35 1.64
C VAL A 391 -11.89 14.50 2.22
N ILE A 392 -12.67 15.06 3.15
CA ILE A 392 -13.84 14.38 3.73
C ILE A 392 -14.90 14.06 2.66
N ASP A 393 -15.17 15.00 1.74
CA ASP A 393 -16.10 14.77 0.63
C ASP A 393 -15.60 13.64 -0.28
N ASN A 394 -14.29 13.63 -0.59
CA ASN A 394 -13.67 12.56 -1.39
C ASN A 394 -13.67 11.20 -0.67
N LEU A 395 -13.37 11.20 0.63
CA LEU A 395 -13.44 10.03 1.51
C LEU A 395 -14.84 9.42 1.51
N LYS A 396 -15.89 10.25 1.50
CA LYS A 396 -17.27 9.78 1.40
C LYS A 396 -17.53 9.03 0.10
N ILE A 397 -17.04 9.55 -1.04
CA ILE A 397 -17.13 8.86 -2.33
C ILE A 397 -16.45 7.49 -2.24
N CYS A 398 -15.24 7.42 -1.67
CA CYS A 398 -14.51 6.16 -1.51
C CYS A 398 -15.25 5.15 -0.64
N VAL A 399 -15.84 5.58 0.48
CA VAL A 399 -16.64 4.70 1.36
C VAL A 399 -17.89 4.21 0.62
N ASP A 400 -18.65 5.09 -0.03
CA ASP A 400 -19.88 4.75 -0.76
C ASP A 400 -19.61 3.76 -1.92
N LEU A 401 -18.46 3.86 -2.60
CA LEU A 401 -18.05 2.91 -3.65
C LEU A 401 -17.91 1.48 -3.12
N ASN A 402 -17.57 1.30 -1.84
CA ASN A 402 -17.35 -0.01 -1.23
C ASN A 402 -18.53 -0.49 -0.38
N PHE A 403 -19.28 0.45 0.18
CA PHE A 403 -20.41 0.21 1.08
C PHE A 403 -21.57 1.12 0.66
N PRO A 404 -22.27 0.79 -0.44
CA PRO A 404 -23.33 1.65 -0.96
C PRO A 404 -24.41 1.85 0.11
N PRO A 405 -24.98 3.07 0.24
CA PRO A 405 -26.12 3.31 1.10
C PRO A 405 -27.24 2.32 0.75
N SER A 406 -27.75 1.58 1.74
CA SER A 406 -28.88 0.70 1.49
C SER A 406 -30.14 1.54 1.27
N ASP A 407 -30.91 1.29 0.21
CA ASP A 407 -32.18 1.99 -0.12
C ASP A 407 -33.31 1.72 0.91
N THR A 408 -33.03 1.01 2.00
CA THR A 408 -34.03 0.57 2.97
C THR A 408 -34.19 1.60 4.11
N THR A 409 -35.41 2.10 4.23
CA THR A 409 -35.95 2.94 5.33
C THR A 409 -35.94 2.26 6.72
N SER A 410 -35.18 1.18 6.92
CA SER A 410 -35.03 0.53 8.22
C SER A 410 -33.89 1.19 9.01
N SER A 411 -34.25 2.24 9.75
CA SER A 411 -33.42 3.05 10.63
C SER A 411 -32.85 2.30 11.85
N THR A 412 -32.20 1.15 11.65
CA THR A 412 -31.55 0.38 12.73
C THR A 412 -30.10 0.03 12.42
N GLN A 413 -29.38 0.89 11.67
CA GLN A 413 -27.92 0.91 11.78
C GLN A 413 -27.57 1.28 13.23
N SER A 414 -27.07 0.31 14.00
CA SER A 414 -26.51 0.56 15.32
C SER A 414 -25.45 1.64 15.18
N SER A 415 -25.63 2.76 15.89
CA SER A 415 -24.72 3.92 15.93
C SER A 415 -23.27 3.57 16.30
N TYR A 416 -23.03 2.33 16.77
CA TYR A 416 -21.76 1.82 17.29
C TYR A 416 -21.20 0.65 16.45
N SER A 417 -21.62 0.52 15.19
CA SER A 417 -21.08 -0.48 14.27
C SER A 417 -20.99 0.05 12.84
N GLY A 418 -20.21 -0.61 11.99
CA GLY A 418 -20.04 -0.24 10.58
C GLY A 418 -18.81 0.64 10.35
N ILE A 419 -18.81 1.40 9.25
CA ILE A 419 -17.78 2.39 8.90
C ILE A 419 -18.41 3.78 8.91
N HIS A 420 -17.76 4.73 9.56
CA HIS A 420 -18.22 6.11 9.69
C HIS A 420 -17.12 7.08 9.35
N ILE A 421 -17.52 8.25 8.84
CA ILE A 421 -16.62 9.36 8.54
C ILE A 421 -16.87 10.46 9.56
N ALA A 422 -15.79 11.03 10.10
CA ALA A 422 -15.90 12.16 11.02
C ALA A 422 -14.80 13.19 10.78
N LYS A 423 -15.14 14.47 10.95
CA LYS A 423 -14.13 15.52 11.00
C LYS A 423 -13.36 15.43 12.32
N LEU A 424 -12.03 15.44 12.26
CA LEU A 424 -11.17 15.54 13.43
C LEU A 424 -9.97 16.42 13.10
N ASP A 425 -9.88 17.55 13.80
CA ASP A 425 -8.77 18.49 13.70
C ASP A 425 -7.82 18.28 14.89
N TRP A 426 -6.59 17.83 14.61
CA TRP A 426 -5.60 17.51 15.64
C TRP A 426 -5.20 18.71 16.50
N THR A 427 -5.33 19.93 15.98
CA THR A 427 -4.92 21.16 16.67
C THR A 427 -5.89 21.55 17.78
N THR A 428 -7.17 21.23 17.62
CA THR A 428 -8.25 21.64 18.55
C THR A 428 -8.78 20.49 19.39
N PHE A 429 -8.68 19.26 18.90
CA PHE A 429 -9.24 18.08 19.55
C PHE A 429 -8.71 17.82 20.97
N PRO A 430 -7.40 17.86 21.26
CA PRO A 430 -6.90 17.59 22.62
C PRO A 430 -7.43 18.57 23.67
N ALA A 431 -7.53 19.85 23.32
CA ALA A 431 -8.06 20.87 24.22
C ALA A 431 -9.55 20.66 24.53
N HIS A 432 -10.33 20.26 23.52
CA HIS A 432 -11.74 19.89 23.69
C HIS A 432 -11.89 18.68 24.63
N MET A 433 -11.07 17.63 24.46
CA MET A 433 -11.09 16.44 25.31
C MET A 433 -10.68 16.75 26.76
N ALA A 434 -9.65 17.57 26.96
CA ALA A 434 -9.21 17.97 28.30
C ALA A 434 -10.30 18.74 29.09
N LYS A 435 -11.01 19.66 28.41
CA LYS A 435 -12.15 20.39 29.01
C LYS A 435 -13.27 19.45 29.43
N ARG A 436 -13.63 18.48 28.58
CA ARG A 436 -14.64 17.46 28.90
C ARG A 436 -14.26 16.68 30.16
N PHE A 437 -13.03 16.18 30.20
CA PHE A 437 -12.55 15.35 31.31
C PHE A 437 -12.47 16.14 32.63
N SER A 438 -12.19 17.44 32.57
CA SER A 438 -12.01 18.29 33.75
C SER A 438 -13.28 18.95 34.27
N ALA A 439 -14.31 19.17 33.43
CA ALA A 439 -15.43 20.06 33.77
C ALA A 439 -16.84 19.44 33.64
N GLY A 440 -16.97 18.12 33.46
CA GLY A 440 -18.28 17.51 33.21
C GLY A 440 -18.99 18.13 32.00
N GLY A 441 -18.19 18.53 30.99
CA GLY A 441 -18.62 19.38 29.88
C GLY A 441 -19.84 18.84 29.14
N THR A 442 -20.75 19.74 28.80
CA THR A 442 -22.02 19.46 28.09
C THR A 442 -21.85 19.26 26.58
N GLU A 443 -20.66 19.54 26.03
CA GLU A 443 -20.36 19.33 24.61
C GLU A 443 -20.15 17.83 24.33
N LYS A 444 -21.07 17.28 23.53
CA LYS A 444 -20.95 15.91 23.02
C LYS A 444 -19.94 15.91 21.87
N PRO A 445 -18.85 15.12 21.93
CA PRO A 445 -17.97 14.98 20.78
C PRO A 445 -18.73 14.32 19.62
N ALA A 446 -18.08 14.19 18.46
CA ALA A 446 -18.55 13.26 17.44
C ALA A 446 -18.88 11.93 18.13
N ARG A 447 -20.08 11.38 17.84
CA ARG A 447 -20.71 10.28 18.60
C ARG A 447 -19.87 9.02 18.81
N PHE A 448 -18.74 8.92 18.12
CA PHE A 448 -17.82 7.78 18.13
C PHE A 448 -16.57 8.01 18.98
N MET A 449 -16.41 9.17 19.61
CA MET A 449 -15.25 9.54 20.44
C MET A 449 -15.57 9.48 21.94
N ASP A 450 -16.67 8.83 22.30
CA ASP A 450 -17.13 8.61 23.67
C ASP A 450 -16.34 7.50 24.38
N GLU A 451 -15.90 6.50 23.62
CA GLU A 451 -15.06 5.41 24.11
C GLU A 451 -13.69 5.37 23.41
N PRO A 452 -12.66 4.78 24.04
CA PRO A 452 -11.34 4.58 23.42
C PRO A 452 -11.33 3.50 22.32
N PHE A 453 -10.35 3.57 21.43
CA PHE A 453 -10.15 2.67 20.29
C PHE A 453 -9.06 1.65 20.57
N GLU A 454 -9.22 0.43 20.06
CA GLU A 454 -8.21 -0.62 20.23
C GLU A 454 -7.14 -0.57 19.16
N LEU A 455 -7.47 -0.01 18.00
CA LEU A 455 -6.54 0.21 16.91
C LEU A 455 -6.67 1.65 16.44
N VAL A 456 -5.56 2.36 16.43
CA VAL A 456 -5.40 3.66 15.79
C VAL A 456 -4.41 3.50 14.64
N LEU A 457 -4.68 4.15 13.51
CA LEU A 457 -3.86 4.07 12.30
C LEU A 457 -3.51 5.48 11.84
N ALA A 458 -2.26 5.69 11.42
CA ALA A 458 -1.80 6.88 10.71
C ALA A 458 -0.83 6.44 9.61
N SER A 459 -1.13 6.79 8.36
CA SER A 459 -0.32 6.40 7.21
C SER A 459 0.06 7.65 6.41
N ASP A 460 1.36 7.93 6.34
CA ASP A 460 1.92 9.11 5.67
C ASP A 460 1.35 10.44 6.19
N CYS A 461 1.09 10.51 7.50
CA CYS A 461 0.49 11.68 8.17
C CYS A 461 1.50 12.74 8.63
N VAL A 462 2.80 12.41 8.64
CA VAL A 462 3.86 13.27 9.20
C VAL A 462 4.70 13.85 8.07
N TYR A 463 4.22 14.96 7.52
CA TYR A 463 4.88 15.76 6.48
C TYR A 463 5.26 17.17 6.94
N ASP A 464 5.08 17.45 8.24
CA ASP A 464 5.60 18.61 8.96
C ASP A 464 6.09 18.12 10.35
N PRO A 465 7.22 18.62 10.89
CA PRO A 465 7.76 18.14 12.17
C PRO A 465 6.81 18.30 13.37
N THR A 466 5.82 19.19 13.29
CA THR A 466 4.83 19.38 14.36
C THR A 466 3.76 18.29 14.39
N HIS A 467 3.55 17.55 13.30
CA HIS A 467 2.48 16.55 13.22
C HIS A 467 2.68 15.37 14.17
N ALA A 468 3.91 14.93 14.41
CA ALA A 468 4.17 13.84 15.35
C ALA A 468 3.72 14.19 16.78
N GLU A 469 3.95 15.44 17.22
CA GLU A 469 3.46 15.93 18.51
C GLU A 469 1.92 15.95 18.55
N MET A 470 1.29 16.47 17.50
CA MET A 470 -0.17 16.53 17.40
C MET A 470 -0.80 15.13 17.43
N LEU A 471 -0.25 14.18 16.67
CA LEU A 471 -0.68 12.78 16.68
C LEU A 471 -0.54 12.17 18.07
N ARG A 472 0.54 12.45 18.81
CA ARG A 472 0.71 11.97 20.20
C ARG A 472 -0.40 12.49 21.09
N HIS A 473 -0.70 13.79 21.03
CA HIS A 473 -1.76 14.39 21.84
C HIS A 473 -3.14 13.81 21.52
N VAL A 474 -3.46 13.58 20.24
CA VAL A 474 -4.72 12.92 19.85
C VAL A 474 -4.75 11.48 20.34
N ALA A 475 -3.70 10.69 20.06
CA ALA A 475 -3.57 9.30 20.46
C ALA A 475 -3.75 9.13 21.98
N GLY A 476 -3.20 10.04 22.78
CA GLY A 476 -3.33 10.00 24.24
C GLY A 476 -4.77 10.09 24.73
N TRP A 477 -5.68 10.70 23.95
CA TRP A 477 -7.09 10.82 24.31
C TRP A 477 -8.00 9.75 23.71
N VAL A 478 -7.54 9.03 22.68
CA VAL A 478 -8.38 8.08 21.93
C VAL A 478 -7.93 6.64 22.07
N LEU A 479 -6.66 6.35 22.42
CA LEU A 479 -6.15 4.99 22.49
C LEU A 479 -6.57 4.29 23.79
N ARG A 480 -7.10 3.08 23.69
CA ARG A 480 -7.53 2.29 24.85
C ARG A 480 -6.38 2.02 25.82
N LEU A 481 -6.62 2.28 27.10
CA LEU A 481 -5.67 1.97 28.17
C LEU A 481 -5.51 0.45 28.35
N PRO A 482 -4.36 -0.02 28.83
CA PRO A 482 -4.18 -1.40 29.27
C PRO A 482 -5.20 -1.81 30.34
N ILE A 483 -5.54 -3.09 30.41
CA ILE A 483 -6.42 -3.63 31.44
C ILE A 483 -5.64 -3.67 32.76
N GLU A 484 -6.26 -3.19 33.85
CA GLU A 484 -5.65 -3.27 35.19
C GLU A 484 -5.52 -4.75 35.60
N ASP A 485 -4.37 -5.10 36.18
CA ASP A 485 -4.03 -6.43 36.70
C ASP A 485 -3.96 -7.58 35.66
N ALA A 486 -4.00 -7.27 34.35
CA ALA A 486 -3.70 -8.24 33.30
C ALA A 486 -2.18 -8.45 33.16
N GLU A 487 -1.74 -9.69 32.98
CA GLU A 487 -0.35 -9.99 32.62
C GLU A 487 -0.11 -9.60 31.15
N GLY A 488 0.64 -8.53 30.93
CA GLY A 488 1.09 -8.11 29.59
C GLY A 488 0.50 -6.78 29.10
N ASP A 489 0.92 -6.38 27.89
CA ASP A 489 0.50 -5.14 27.24
C ASP A 489 -0.81 -5.35 26.45
N GLU A 490 -1.91 -5.51 27.18
CA GLU A 490 -3.26 -5.63 26.61
C GLU A 490 -3.91 -4.26 26.33
N GLY A 491 -3.12 -3.21 26.08
CA GLY A 491 -3.62 -1.89 25.66
C GLY A 491 -4.09 -1.85 24.20
N GLY A 492 -4.62 -0.70 23.78
CA GLY A 492 -4.79 -0.40 22.36
C GLY A 492 -3.44 -0.20 21.66
N THR A 493 -3.41 -0.38 20.35
CA THR A 493 -2.24 -0.16 19.48
C THR A 493 -2.42 1.03 18.56
N PHE A 494 -1.35 1.78 18.33
CA PHE A 494 -1.30 2.85 17.34
C PHE A 494 -0.18 2.58 16.34
N HIS A 495 -0.51 2.39 15.07
CA HIS A 495 0.48 2.17 14.01
C HIS A 495 0.69 3.43 13.18
N ILE A 496 1.96 3.80 13.03
CA ILE A 496 2.40 4.90 12.15
C ILE A 496 3.30 4.30 11.08
N LEU A 497 2.99 4.53 9.80
CA LEU A 497 3.86 4.15 8.69
C LEU A 497 4.17 5.38 7.83
N SER A 498 5.45 5.69 7.65
CA SER A 498 5.92 6.84 6.86
C SER A 498 7.00 6.43 5.85
N PRO A 499 6.99 6.99 4.63
CA PRO A 499 7.98 6.69 3.61
C PRO A 499 9.31 7.39 3.91
N LEU A 500 10.39 6.77 3.45
CA LEU A 500 11.73 7.36 3.48
C LEU A 500 11.89 8.31 2.30
N ARG A 501 11.84 9.61 2.57
CA ARG A 501 12.08 10.66 1.57
C ARG A 501 13.32 11.47 1.98
N PRO A 502 14.31 11.69 1.08
CA PRO A 502 15.54 12.41 1.42
C PRO A 502 15.32 13.79 2.05
N THR A 503 14.25 14.48 1.64
CA THR A 503 13.93 15.83 2.09
C THR A 503 13.05 15.86 3.34
N PHE A 504 12.63 14.71 3.89
CA PHE A 504 11.71 14.60 5.03
C PHE A 504 12.39 14.06 6.31
N ALA A 505 13.72 14.19 6.41
CA ALA A 505 14.44 13.71 7.59
C ALA A 505 13.97 14.35 8.91
N PRO A 506 13.72 15.67 9.00
CA PRO A 506 13.19 16.29 10.22
C PRO A 506 11.82 15.74 10.65
N GLU A 507 10.95 15.45 9.69
CA GLU A 507 9.62 14.89 9.92
C GLU A 507 9.70 13.49 10.50
N LEU A 508 10.58 12.62 9.96
CA LEU A 508 10.77 11.28 10.50
C LEU A 508 11.45 11.30 11.88
N GLU A 509 12.40 12.20 12.10
CA GLU A 509 13.04 12.40 13.42
C GLU A 509 12.06 12.92 14.47
N SER A 510 11.08 13.73 14.06
CA SER A 510 10.00 14.19 14.95
C SER A 510 9.18 13.01 15.50
N ILE A 511 8.95 11.95 14.71
CA ILE A 511 8.25 10.75 15.18
C ILE A 511 9.07 10.07 16.28
N ASP A 512 10.38 9.90 16.09
CA ASP A 512 11.25 9.30 17.11
C ASP A 512 11.31 10.15 18.39
N THR A 513 11.28 11.48 18.24
CA THR A 513 11.27 12.42 19.36
C THR A 513 9.98 12.35 20.17
N HIS A 514 8.83 12.34 19.49
CA HIS A 514 7.52 12.35 20.13
C HIS A 514 7.00 10.95 20.47
N PHE A 515 7.58 9.89 19.92
CA PHE A 515 7.28 8.51 20.28
C PHE A 515 8.60 7.77 20.57
N PRO A 516 9.28 8.07 21.68
CA PRO A 516 10.47 7.32 22.04
C PRO A 516 10.08 5.89 22.45
N THR A 517 11.06 4.97 22.44
CA THR A 517 10.81 3.59 22.88
C THR A 517 10.29 3.55 24.32
N LEU A 518 9.36 2.65 24.63
CA LEU A 518 8.82 2.51 26.00
C LEU A 518 9.93 2.21 27.03
N ALA A 519 10.97 1.49 26.61
CA ALA A 519 12.14 1.20 27.43
C ALA A 519 12.95 2.44 27.85
N SER A 520 12.78 3.58 27.18
CA SER A 520 13.45 4.85 27.54
C SER A 520 12.80 5.54 28.75
N TYR A 521 11.57 5.16 29.10
CA TYR A 521 10.87 5.79 30.21
C TYR A 521 11.28 5.16 31.55
N PRO A 522 11.30 5.96 32.63
CA PRO A 522 11.45 5.42 33.98
C PRO A 522 10.35 4.38 34.27
N PRO A 523 10.65 3.32 35.05
CA PRO A 523 9.64 2.36 35.49
C PRO A 523 8.45 3.05 36.16
N LEU A 524 7.23 2.53 35.98
CA LEU A 524 5.99 3.12 36.52
C LEU A 524 6.07 3.39 38.03
N SER A 525 6.73 2.51 38.78
CA SER A 525 6.96 2.67 40.23
C SER A 525 7.79 3.90 40.60
N ALA A 526 8.66 4.36 39.71
CA ALA A 526 9.54 5.51 39.91
C ALA A 526 8.96 6.83 39.35
N ARG A 527 7.79 6.79 38.68
CA ARG A 527 7.20 8.00 38.08
C ARG A 527 6.48 8.88 39.13
N VAL A 528 6.84 10.16 39.14
CA VAL A 528 6.17 11.20 39.94
C VAL A 528 4.72 11.36 39.48
N ALA A 529 3.84 11.78 40.39
CA ALA A 529 2.38 11.81 40.19
C ALA A 529 1.88 12.59 38.94
N ALA A 530 2.64 13.54 38.42
CA ALA A 530 2.28 14.35 37.24
C ALA A 530 2.78 13.78 35.89
N GLY A 531 3.22 12.52 35.84
CA GLY A 531 3.98 11.98 34.71
C GLY A 531 3.18 11.37 33.55
N GLY A 532 1.85 11.23 33.63
CA GLY A 532 1.05 10.61 32.56
C GLY A 532 0.50 11.60 31.53
N GLU A 533 -0.11 11.11 30.45
CA GLU A 533 -0.71 11.94 29.39
C GLU A 533 -2.08 11.42 28.95
N GLY A 534 -2.95 12.33 28.47
CA GLY A 534 -4.30 12.00 28.00
C GLY A 534 -5.11 11.14 28.99
N LEU A 535 -5.69 10.04 28.50
CA LEU A 535 -6.39 9.04 29.33
C LEU A 535 -5.45 8.37 30.36
N GLY A 536 -4.15 8.33 30.08
CA GLY A 536 -3.13 7.72 30.92
C GLY A 536 -2.72 8.53 32.15
N ILE A 537 -3.19 9.77 32.30
CA ILE A 537 -2.82 10.67 33.42
C ILE A 537 -3.02 10.00 34.78
N ALA A 538 -4.20 9.42 35.02
CA ALA A 538 -4.53 8.78 36.31
C ALA A 538 -3.61 7.59 36.64
N ARG A 539 -3.05 6.94 35.62
CA ARG A 539 -2.17 5.76 35.74
C ARG A 539 -0.70 6.07 35.48
N LYS A 540 -0.34 7.34 35.28
CA LYS A 540 1.02 7.80 34.94
C LYS A 540 1.59 7.15 33.67
N LEU A 541 0.72 6.71 32.76
CA LEU A 541 1.08 6.04 31.51
C LEU A 541 1.44 7.08 30.45
N LYS A 542 2.41 6.72 29.60
CA LYS A 542 2.83 7.50 28.43
C LYS A 542 2.76 6.64 27.18
N LEU A 543 2.55 7.27 26.03
CA LEU A 543 2.69 6.62 24.75
C LEU A 543 4.17 6.52 24.37
N GLY A 544 4.56 5.38 23.84
CA GLY A 544 5.88 5.15 23.27
C GLY A 544 5.90 3.94 22.35
N VAL A 545 7.00 3.77 21.64
CA VAL A 545 7.18 2.68 20.67
C VAL A 545 7.46 1.37 21.41
N ARG A 546 6.74 0.32 21.05
CA ARG A 546 6.90 -1.03 21.59
C ARG A 546 8.16 -1.71 21.08
N GLY A 547 8.64 -2.70 21.83
CA GLY A 547 9.77 -3.53 21.43
C GLY A 547 11.08 -2.75 21.25
N ALA A 548 11.80 -3.06 20.18
CA ALA A 548 13.12 -2.50 19.88
C ALA A 548 13.09 -1.12 19.20
N GLY A 549 11.91 -0.54 18.97
CA GLY A 549 11.74 0.72 18.23
C GLY A 549 11.12 0.52 16.85
N LYS A 550 11.44 1.45 15.93
CA LYS A 550 10.91 1.43 14.56
C LYS A 550 11.49 0.28 13.74
N VAL A 551 10.70 -0.23 12.80
CA VAL A 551 11.07 -1.34 11.92
C VAL A 551 11.07 -0.87 10.46
N SER A 552 12.08 -1.29 9.69
CA SER A 552 12.17 -0.98 8.27
C SER A 552 11.20 -1.88 7.50
N VAL A 553 10.44 -1.28 6.60
CA VAL A 553 9.50 -1.98 5.72
C VAL A 553 9.82 -1.61 4.28
N ARG A 554 9.76 -2.60 3.38
CA ARG A 554 9.87 -2.39 1.94
C ARG A 554 8.69 -3.06 1.25
N GLY A 555 8.11 -2.38 0.27
CA GLY A 555 7.14 -2.97 -0.63
C GLY A 555 7.79 -4.01 -1.56
N LYS A 556 6.97 -4.88 -2.16
CA LYS A 556 7.43 -5.72 -3.28
C LYS A 556 7.75 -4.88 -4.52
N LYS A 557 8.38 -5.48 -5.53
CA LYS A 557 8.57 -4.87 -6.85
C LYS A 557 7.21 -4.38 -7.36
N GLY A 558 7.09 -3.08 -7.61
CA GLY A 558 5.80 -2.48 -7.95
C GLY A 558 4.83 -2.39 -6.77
N GLU A 559 5.30 -2.07 -5.57
CA GLU A 559 4.45 -1.58 -4.48
C GLU A 559 5.01 -0.25 -3.94
N GLY A 560 4.13 0.69 -3.60
CA GLY A 560 4.49 2.07 -3.26
C GLY A 560 4.51 3.03 -4.45
N ARG A 561 4.88 4.29 -4.18
CA ARG A 561 5.13 5.29 -5.23
C ARG A 561 6.55 5.19 -5.77
N VAL A 562 6.76 5.64 -7.00
CA VAL A 562 8.11 5.68 -7.62
C VAL A 562 9.12 6.53 -6.87
N ASP A 563 8.66 7.50 -6.08
CA ASP A 563 9.49 8.36 -5.23
C ASP A 563 9.77 7.78 -3.83
N GLU A 564 9.29 6.57 -3.54
CA GLU A 564 9.41 5.89 -2.23
C GLU A 564 10.36 4.69 -2.27
N THR A 565 11.36 4.71 -3.17
CA THR A 565 12.30 3.59 -3.40
C THR A 565 13.19 3.26 -2.20
N LEU A 566 13.40 4.22 -1.29
CA LEU A 566 14.22 4.01 -0.10
C LEU A 566 13.56 3.08 0.93
N GLY A 567 12.24 2.87 0.83
CA GLY A 567 11.44 2.08 1.77
C GLY A 567 10.68 2.95 2.77
N TYR A 568 10.30 2.35 3.90
CA TYR A 568 9.42 2.94 4.90
C TYR A 568 9.92 2.63 6.31
N TRP A 569 9.56 3.49 7.26
CA TRP A 569 9.65 3.21 8.69
C TRP A 569 8.26 2.95 9.27
N TRP A 570 8.16 1.92 10.11
CA TRP A 570 6.97 1.56 10.85
C TRP A 570 7.21 1.67 12.36
N TRP A 571 6.35 2.42 13.05
CA TRP A 571 6.27 2.49 14.50
C TRP A 571 4.98 1.82 14.99
N GLU A 572 5.12 0.90 15.95
CA GLU A 572 4.01 0.37 16.74
C GLU A 572 4.05 1.01 18.13
N VAL A 573 3.05 1.82 18.43
CA VAL A 573 2.96 2.62 19.65
C VAL A 573 1.92 2.03 20.58
N GLY A 574 2.22 2.02 21.88
CA GLY A 574 1.33 1.59 22.94
C GLY A 574 1.56 2.39 24.23
N TRP A 575 0.77 2.06 25.25
CA TRP A 575 0.92 2.64 26.58
C TRP A 575 1.99 1.91 27.40
N GLY A 576 2.79 2.62 28.18
CA GLY A 576 3.70 2.04 29.17
C GLY A 576 4.34 3.03 30.12
#